data_AF-A0A5N6VQW1-F1
#
_entry.id   AF-A0A5N6VQW1-F1
#
_cell.length_a   1.000
_cell.length_b   1.000
_cell.length_c   1.000
_cell.angle_alpha   90.00
_cell.angle_beta   90.00
_cell.angle_gamma   90.00
#
_symmetry.space_group_name_H-M   'P 1'
#
loop_
_entity.id
_entity.type
_entity.pdbx_description
1 polymer ?
#
loop_
_entity_poly.entity_id
_entity_poly.type
_entity_poly.pdbx_seq_one_letter_code
_entity_poly.pdbx_strand_id
1 'polypeptide(L)'
;MDMATTPTHWGEFRYLTRGAKPAPRKEVYLLPSLSEFGDVRTLPLTDMKPSLELGDESPYKLSIHGFTARRHHSSLHVAPYDRTSWNNEHLLREIYFPEVQALVQKVTGCKKVVISAAVLRSEVYHESDPAPAPQTEENGQNPDEDQIPKPFPPIWGNSTTDGICPAPKVHLDLSPKGARYHIRKYHREVASAAERVIKAENRLLESGVQWDDLKDFYRGEQKGDDGIPRFALFSIWRPLKTVRRDPLALSSCASFPESDYVPDDQVEPMDSHIPAHLSRIIDPNAPNLNAANEQQVRDVALHEENGTYQSQGYLAYGPRDEEQKAHDWHFISEQQPSDVLIIQLFDNEMEAHARAPQAGVHKMSNLGVGGAIHSAFKLDGQDILSEARESIEVRCAAFW
;
A
#
# COMPACT_ATOMS: atom_id res chain seq x y z
N MET A 1 33.86 22.33 -5.93
CA MET A 1 33.74 22.39 -4.46
C MET A 1 32.26 22.39 -4.18
N ASP A 2 31.66 21.21 -4.08
CA ASP A 2 30.25 21.06 -3.72
C ASP A 2 30.12 21.28 -2.22
N MET A 3 29.40 22.32 -1.83
CA MET A 3 28.85 22.39 -0.47
C MET A 3 27.72 21.37 -0.42
N ALA A 4 28.03 20.14 -0.04
CA ALA A 4 27.02 19.18 0.38
C ALA A 4 26.29 19.79 1.58
N THR A 5 25.08 20.32 1.33
CA THR A 5 24.21 20.82 2.38
C THR A 5 23.90 19.66 3.32
N THR A 6 24.30 19.77 4.59
CA THR A 6 23.90 18.83 5.63
C THR A 6 22.38 18.68 5.62
N PRO A 7 21.83 17.44 5.61
CA PRO A 7 20.39 17.23 5.66
C PRO A 7 19.78 17.94 6.87
N THR A 8 18.74 18.73 6.66
CA THR A 8 18.08 19.52 7.72
C THR A 8 17.12 18.70 8.56
N HIS A 9 16.75 17.51 8.09
CA HIS A 9 15.84 16.60 8.79
C HIS A 9 16.41 15.18 8.81
N TRP A 10 16.20 14.52 9.95
CA TRP A 10 16.61 13.15 10.20
C TRP A 10 15.46 12.39 10.86
N GLY A 11 15.31 11.10 10.55
CA GLY A 11 14.25 10.26 11.09
C GLY A 11 14.78 8.92 11.57
N GLU A 12 14.22 8.42 12.67
CA GLU A 12 14.47 7.07 13.18
C GLU A 12 13.49 6.09 12.52
N PHE A 13 14.05 5.14 11.77
CA PHE A 13 13.36 4.09 11.02
C PHE A 13 13.67 2.72 11.60
N ARG A 14 12.68 1.82 11.56
CA ARG A 14 12.79 0.46 12.10
C ARG A 14 12.73 -0.56 10.97
N TYR A 15 13.84 -1.22 10.75
CA TYR A 15 14.04 -2.25 9.74
C TYR A 15 14.10 -3.62 10.38
N LEU A 16 13.87 -4.66 9.56
CA LEU A 16 14.16 -6.02 9.98
C LEU A 16 15.64 -6.16 10.31
N THR A 17 15.94 -6.93 11.35
CA THR A 17 17.31 -7.35 11.64
C THR A 17 17.86 -8.14 10.45
N ARG A 18 19.00 -7.72 9.88
CA ARG A 18 19.54 -8.35 8.68
C ARG A 18 19.78 -9.85 8.86
N GLY A 19 19.24 -10.64 7.93
CA GLY A 19 19.29 -12.10 7.96
C GLY A 19 18.14 -12.76 8.72
N ALA A 20 17.31 -11.98 9.43
CA ALA A 20 16.06 -12.49 9.99
C ALA A 20 15.05 -12.76 8.86
N LYS A 21 14.26 -13.83 9.02
CA LYS A 21 13.10 -14.09 8.17
C LYS A 21 11.85 -13.77 8.98
N PRO A 22 10.90 -12.98 8.43
CA PRO A 22 9.66 -12.69 9.14
C PRO A 22 8.88 -13.98 9.38
N ALA A 23 8.28 -14.11 10.56
CA ALA A 23 7.43 -15.26 10.85
C ALA A 23 6.19 -15.25 9.93
N PRO A 24 5.77 -16.41 9.37
CA PRO A 24 4.54 -16.49 8.57
C PRO A 24 3.33 -16.03 9.38
N ARG A 25 2.49 -15.19 8.77
CA ARG A 25 1.31 -14.63 9.44
C ARG A 25 0.14 -15.62 9.42
N LYS A 26 -0.69 -15.56 10.47
CA LYS A 26 -1.94 -16.31 10.59
C LYS A 26 -3.17 -15.41 10.69
N GLU A 27 -2.96 -14.13 10.96
CA GLU A 27 -4.00 -13.13 11.18
C GLU A 27 -3.99 -12.13 10.04
N VAL A 28 -5.17 -11.63 9.70
CA VAL A 28 -5.42 -10.76 8.56
C VAL A 28 -4.88 -9.35 8.85
N TYR A 29 -4.31 -8.68 7.85
CA TYR A 29 -3.87 -7.27 7.91
C TYR A 29 -2.76 -6.92 8.90
N LEU A 30 -2.06 -7.92 9.45
CA LEU A 30 -1.01 -7.70 10.43
C LEU A 30 0.39 -7.71 9.83
N LEU A 31 1.11 -6.61 10.01
CA LEU A 31 2.56 -6.57 9.87
C LEU A 31 3.24 -7.31 11.03
N PRO A 32 4.50 -7.76 10.85
CA PRO A 32 5.28 -8.39 11.92
C PRO A 32 5.34 -7.61 13.23
N SER A 33 5.57 -8.33 14.33
CA SER A 33 5.78 -7.69 15.63
C SER A 33 6.93 -6.70 15.54
N LEU A 34 6.87 -5.57 16.26
CA LEU A 34 7.97 -4.61 16.28
C LEU A 34 9.28 -5.22 16.79
N SER A 35 9.20 -6.27 17.62
CA SER A 35 10.36 -7.05 18.06
C SER A 35 11.16 -7.68 16.92
N GLU A 36 10.54 -7.88 15.74
CA GLU A 36 11.22 -8.36 14.53
C GLU A 36 11.98 -7.23 13.81
N PHE A 37 11.65 -5.95 14.09
CA PHE A 37 12.26 -4.76 13.52
C PHE A 37 13.32 -4.13 14.45
N GLY A 38 14.29 -4.95 14.86
CA GLY A 38 15.34 -4.55 15.81
C GLY A 38 16.43 -3.67 15.21
N ASP A 39 16.50 -3.51 13.89
CA ASP A 39 17.52 -2.68 13.24
C ASP A 39 17.01 -1.23 13.11
N VAL A 40 17.34 -0.41 14.11
CA VAL A 40 16.94 1.00 14.18
C VAL A 40 18.00 1.88 13.53
N ARG A 41 17.60 2.69 12.54
CA ARG A 41 18.50 3.57 11.78
C ARG A 41 18.01 5.00 11.79
N THR A 42 18.92 5.93 12.07
CA THR A 42 18.67 7.36 11.84
C THR A 42 19.14 7.70 10.44
N LEU A 43 18.22 8.15 9.58
CA LEU A 43 18.49 8.41 8.17
C LEU A 43 18.06 9.83 7.78
N PRO A 44 18.71 10.45 6.77
CA PRO A 44 18.34 11.76 6.30
C PRO A 44 16.97 11.77 5.63
N LEU A 45 16.29 12.91 5.70
CA LEU A 45 14.96 13.11 5.14
C LEU A 45 14.90 14.35 4.25
N THR A 46 14.22 14.19 3.11
CA THR A 46 13.84 15.29 2.24
C THR A 46 12.44 15.78 2.61
N ASP A 47 12.31 17.05 3.01
CA ASP A 47 10.99 17.67 3.23
C ASP A 47 10.37 18.10 1.90
N MET A 48 9.26 17.46 1.55
CA MET A 48 8.51 17.69 0.32
C MET A 48 7.52 18.84 0.43
N LYS A 49 7.34 19.47 1.60
CA LYS A 49 6.37 20.56 1.81
C LYS A 49 6.44 21.65 0.73
N PRO A 50 7.61 22.13 0.26
CA PRO A 50 7.69 23.13 -0.80
C PRO A 50 7.04 22.69 -2.13
N SER A 51 6.97 21.38 -2.38
CA SER A 51 6.40 20.83 -3.63
C SER A 51 4.87 20.92 -3.70
N LEU A 52 4.19 21.11 -2.56
CA LEU A 52 2.73 21.22 -2.52
C LEU A 52 2.20 22.42 -3.30
N GLU A 53 2.97 23.52 -3.33
CA GLU A 53 2.62 24.75 -4.04
C GLU A 53 2.85 24.63 -5.56
N LEU A 54 3.59 23.62 -6.00
CA LEU A 54 3.88 23.39 -7.42
C LEU A 54 2.77 22.62 -8.13
N GLY A 55 1.87 21.97 -7.39
CA GLY A 55 0.79 21.16 -7.97
C GLY A 55 1.32 20.12 -8.95
N ASP A 56 0.90 20.20 -10.21
CA ASP A 56 1.32 19.26 -11.25
C ASP A 56 2.78 19.42 -11.69
N GLU A 57 3.43 20.54 -11.37
CA GLU A 57 4.86 20.77 -11.58
C GLU A 57 5.75 20.20 -10.46
N SER A 58 5.15 19.56 -9.43
CA SER A 58 5.91 18.91 -8.36
C SER A 58 6.96 17.93 -8.91
N PRO A 59 8.22 17.93 -8.42
CA PRO A 59 9.24 16.99 -8.88
C PRO A 59 8.91 15.54 -8.50
N TYR A 60 8.10 15.34 -7.45
CA TYR A 60 7.70 14.03 -6.97
C TYR A 60 6.54 13.49 -7.81
N LYS A 61 6.88 12.77 -8.88
CA LYS A 61 5.92 12.12 -9.78
C LYS A 61 5.63 10.68 -9.37
N LEU A 62 4.37 10.26 -9.47
CA LEU A 62 3.96 8.86 -9.29
C LEU A 62 4.77 7.91 -10.17
N SER A 63 4.97 8.24 -11.45
CA SER A 63 5.71 7.42 -12.40
C SER A 63 7.21 7.27 -12.13
N ILE A 64 7.78 8.03 -11.19
CA ILE A 64 9.22 8.01 -10.88
C ILE A 64 9.44 7.58 -9.42
N HIS A 65 8.67 8.16 -8.52
CA HIS A 65 8.87 8.03 -7.08
C HIS A 65 7.90 7.02 -6.45
N GLY A 66 6.85 6.62 -7.16
CA GLY A 66 5.75 5.87 -6.55
C GLY A 66 4.85 6.70 -5.65
N PHE A 67 5.11 8.01 -5.49
CA PHE A 67 4.28 8.89 -4.67
C PHE A 67 4.26 10.32 -5.19
N THR A 68 3.27 11.09 -4.75
CA THR A 68 3.19 12.54 -4.91
C THR A 68 2.36 13.15 -3.78
N ALA A 69 2.36 14.48 -3.69
CA ALA A 69 1.55 15.22 -2.73
C ALA A 69 0.72 16.30 -3.42
N ARG A 70 -0.49 16.57 -2.92
CA ARG A 70 -1.39 17.61 -3.45
C ARG A 70 -2.09 18.35 -2.31
N ARG A 71 -2.30 19.65 -2.50
CA ARG A 71 -3.32 20.39 -1.75
C ARG A 71 -4.69 19.88 -2.20
N HIS A 72 -5.44 19.28 -1.28
CA HIS A 72 -6.80 18.82 -1.52
C HIS A 72 -7.71 19.09 -0.32
N HIS A 73 -8.72 19.91 -0.54
CA HIS A 73 -9.75 20.22 0.45
C HIS A 73 -10.78 19.10 0.53
N SER A 74 -11.23 18.76 1.74
CA SER A 74 -12.38 17.87 1.94
C SER A 74 -13.51 18.64 2.62
N SER A 75 -14.75 18.41 2.18
CA SER A 75 -15.94 19.01 2.78
C SER A 75 -16.09 18.61 4.25
N LEU A 76 -15.55 17.45 4.67
CA LEU A 76 -15.55 17.01 6.07
C LEU A 76 -14.63 17.82 7.00
N HIS A 77 -13.85 18.76 6.46
CA HIS A 77 -13.04 19.72 7.26
C HIS A 77 -13.71 21.09 7.45
N VAL A 78 -14.94 21.29 6.96
CA VAL A 78 -15.66 22.56 7.09
C VAL A 78 -17.03 22.37 7.74
N ALA A 79 -17.52 23.42 8.41
CA ALA A 79 -18.83 23.43 9.04
C ALA A 79 -19.94 23.04 8.02
N PRO A 80 -20.94 22.24 8.41
CA PRO A 80 -21.26 21.83 9.78
C PRO A 80 -20.46 20.62 10.31
N TYR A 81 -19.52 20.08 9.54
CA TYR A 81 -18.71 18.93 9.94
C TYR A 81 -17.55 19.33 10.84
N ASP A 82 -17.11 18.36 11.65
CA ASP A 82 -16.01 18.50 12.59
C ASP A 82 -15.19 17.19 12.66
N ARG A 83 -14.28 17.10 13.63
CA ARG A 83 -13.45 15.90 13.80
C ARG A 83 -14.28 14.62 13.98
N THR A 84 -15.40 14.66 14.70
CA THR A 84 -16.22 13.47 14.94
C THR A 84 -16.91 12.98 13.67
N SER A 85 -17.12 13.87 12.69
CA SER A 85 -17.70 13.53 11.39
C SER A 85 -16.86 12.51 10.61
N TRP A 86 -15.56 12.44 10.86
CA TRP A 86 -14.65 11.47 10.23
C TRP A 86 -14.85 10.04 10.74
N ASN A 87 -15.47 9.85 11.91
CA ASN A 87 -15.80 8.54 12.45
C ASN A 87 -17.11 7.98 11.88
N ASN A 88 -17.92 8.85 11.25
CA ASN A 88 -19.22 8.48 10.71
C ASN A 88 -19.06 7.80 9.34
N GLU A 89 -19.33 6.50 9.29
CA GLU A 89 -19.21 5.69 8.07
C GLU A 89 -20.06 6.22 6.92
N HIS A 90 -21.28 6.69 7.19
CA HIS A 90 -22.17 7.24 6.18
C HIS A 90 -21.57 8.49 5.52
N LEU A 91 -21.02 9.40 6.32
CA LEU A 91 -20.34 10.60 5.81
C LEU A 91 -19.07 10.27 5.02
N LEU A 92 -18.28 9.29 5.46
CA LEU A 92 -17.11 8.83 4.70
C LEU A 92 -17.53 8.30 3.31
N ARG A 93 -18.59 7.49 3.26
CA ARG A 93 -19.09 6.89 2.00
C ARG A 93 -19.73 7.91 1.07
N GLU A 94 -20.52 8.84 1.59
CA GLU A 94 -21.25 9.81 0.76
C GLU A 94 -20.41 11.01 0.32
N ILE A 95 -19.39 11.38 1.10
CA ILE A 95 -18.62 12.61 0.87
C ILE A 95 -17.17 12.28 0.55
N TYR A 96 -16.46 11.64 1.49
CA TYR A 96 -15.00 11.55 1.38
C TYR A 96 -14.52 10.55 0.32
N PHE A 97 -15.15 9.38 0.21
CA PHE A 97 -14.79 8.39 -0.81
C PHE A 97 -14.99 8.93 -2.25
N PRO A 98 -16.11 9.60 -2.58
CA PRO A 98 -16.25 10.30 -3.86
C PRO A 98 -15.17 11.38 -4.10
N GLU A 99 -14.83 12.17 -3.08
CA GLU A 99 -13.74 13.15 -3.16
C GLU A 99 -12.39 12.49 -3.48
N VAL A 100 -12.09 11.35 -2.84
CA VAL A 100 -10.88 10.56 -3.11
C VAL A 100 -10.88 10.00 -4.54
N GLN A 101 -12.00 9.44 -5.00
CA GLN A 101 -12.13 8.95 -6.39
C GLN A 101 -11.84 10.07 -7.39
N ALA A 102 -12.44 11.24 -7.20
CA ALA A 102 -12.25 12.40 -8.06
C ALA A 102 -10.79 12.88 -8.06
N LEU A 103 -10.14 12.94 -6.88
CA LEU A 103 -8.72 13.29 -6.77
C LEU A 103 -7.84 12.30 -7.54
N VAL A 104 -8.03 11.00 -7.34
CA VAL A 104 -7.25 9.95 -8.02
C VAL A 104 -7.46 10.02 -9.52
N GLN A 105 -8.69 10.17 -10.00
CA GLN A 105 -8.97 10.34 -11.43
C GLN A 105 -8.29 11.59 -12.00
N LYS A 106 -8.36 12.72 -11.30
CA LYS A 106 -7.73 13.97 -11.72
C LYS A 106 -6.22 13.86 -11.84
N VAL A 107 -5.56 13.26 -10.86
CA VAL A 107 -4.08 13.18 -10.80
C VAL A 107 -3.53 12.13 -11.76
N THR A 108 -4.25 11.03 -11.96
CA THR A 108 -3.73 9.86 -12.68
C THR A 108 -4.28 9.69 -14.10
N GLY A 109 -5.41 10.34 -14.41
CA GLY A 109 -6.15 10.15 -15.66
C GLY A 109 -6.84 8.79 -15.79
N CYS A 110 -6.89 7.98 -14.72
CA CYS A 110 -7.62 6.71 -14.74
C CYS A 110 -9.13 6.94 -14.97
N LYS A 111 -9.80 5.94 -15.53
CA LYS A 111 -11.23 6.01 -15.86
C LYS A 111 -12.10 5.44 -14.75
N LYS A 112 -11.60 4.45 -14.01
CA LYS A 112 -12.32 3.80 -12.92
C LYS A 112 -11.45 3.76 -11.68
N VAL A 113 -12.04 4.13 -10.55
CA VAL A 113 -11.47 3.97 -9.21
C VAL A 113 -12.45 3.16 -8.37
N VAL A 114 -11.97 2.09 -7.73
CA VAL A 114 -12.71 1.30 -6.75
C VAL A 114 -12.04 1.52 -5.40
N ILE A 115 -12.74 2.13 -4.45
CA ILE A 115 -12.24 2.21 -3.07
C ILE A 115 -12.30 0.80 -2.49
N SER A 116 -11.17 0.32 -1.96
CA SER A 116 -11.04 -1.05 -1.46
C SER A 116 -11.03 -1.15 0.06
N ALA A 117 -10.63 -0.08 0.76
CA ALA A 117 -10.46 -0.08 2.21
C ALA A 117 -10.28 1.34 2.74
N ALA A 118 -10.65 1.61 4.00
CA ALA A 118 -10.29 2.84 4.70
C ALA A 118 -9.86 2.59 6.15
N VAL A 119 -8.72 3.14 6.56
CA VAL A 119 -8.15 2.95 7.90
C VAL A 119 -7.96 4.31 8.56
N LEU A 120 -8.68 4.55 9.64
CA LEU A 120 -8.44 5.69 10.52
C LEU A 120 -7.43 5.28 11.59
N ARG A 121 -6.48 6.17 11.85
CA ARG A 121 -5.47 6.00 12.89
C ARG A 121 -5.52 7.21 13.82
N SER A 122 -5.77 6.97 15.09
CA SER A 122 -5.90 8.00 16.13
C SER A 122 -5.10 7.71 17.39
N GLU A 123 -4.52 6.51 17.51
CA GLU A 123 -3.86 6.08 18.74
C GLU A 123 -2.35 6.29 18.73
N VAL A 124 -1.79 6.38 19.92
CA VAL A 124 -0.34 6.27 20.13
C VAL A 124 0.07 4.82 19.95
N TYR A 125 1.14 4.58 19.20
CA TYR A 125 1.74 3.25 19.13
C TYR A 125 2.35 2.83 20.47
N HIS A 126 1.99 1.64 20.95
CA HIS A 126 2.65 0.91 22.02
C HIS A 126 3.08 -0.48 21.55
N GLU A 127 4.22 -0.99 22.05
CA GLU A 127 4.79 -2.27 21.62
C GLU A 127 3.86 -3.47 21.88
N SER A 128 2.93 -3.33 22.82
CA SER A 128 1.93 -4.34 23.19
C SER A 128 0.61 -4.25 22.41
N ASP A 129 0.48 -3.36 21.44
CA ASP A 129 -0.79 -3.15 20.73
C ASP A 129 -1.22 -4.39 19.93
N PRO A 130 -2.45 -4.88 20.11
CA PRO A 130 -2.99 -6.01 19.35
C PRO A 130 -3.30 -5.61 17.90
N ALA A 131 -3.60 -6.62 17.09
CA ALA A 131 -4.08 -6.43 15.72
C ALA A 131 -5.38 -5.61 15.66
N PRO A 132 -5.56 -4.75 14.65
CA PRO A 132 -6.86 -4.16 14.38
C PRO A 132 -7.84 -5.25 13.95
N ALA A 133 -9.02 -5.31 14.59
CA ALA A 133 -10.15 -6.12 14.16
C ALA A 133 -11.32 -5.20 13.81
N PRO A 134 -12.04 -5.42 12.70
CA PRO A 134 -13.21 -4.61 12.36
C PRO A 134 -14.34 -4.81 13.37
N GLN A 135 -14.74 -3.76 14.09
CA GLN A 135 -15.97 -3.74 14.89
C GLN A 135 -16.93 -2.68 14.37
N THR A 136 -18.15 -3.10 14.05
CA THR A 136 -19.27 -2.19 13.77
C THR A 136 -19.74 -1.53 15.07
N GLU A 137 -20.30 -0.32 14.97
CA GLU A 137 -20.78 0.50 16.08
C GLU A 137 -21.49 -0.33 17.18
N GLU A 138 -21.12 -0.12 18.44
CA GLU A 138 -21.72 -0.80 19.60
C GLU A 138 -23.24 -0.55 19.66
N ASN A 139 -24.00 -1.52 19.17
CA ASN A 139 -25.35 -1.81 19.66
C ASN A 139 -25.36 -3.27 20.09
N GLY A 140 -25.05 -3.51 21.37
CA GLY A 140 -25.33 -4.75 22.11
C GLY A 140 -25.24 -6.05 21.31
N GLN A 141 -24.06 -6.66 21.33
CA GLN A 141 -23.76 -8.00 20.79
C GLN A 141 -24.95 -8.97 20.85
N ASN A 142 -25.63 -9.13 19.71
CA ASN A 142 -26.47 -10.27 19.43
C ASN A 142 -25.70 -11.21 18.49
N PRO A 143 -25.55 -12.50 18.82
CA PRO A 143 -24.83 -13.48 17.98
C PRO A 143 -25.49 -13.77 16.61
N ASP A 144 -26.53 -13.02 16.22
CA ASP A 144 -27.18 -13.07 14.90
C ASP A 144 -26.65 -12.01 13.90
N GLU A 145 -25.78 -11.08 14.32
CA GLU A 145 -25.21 -10.04 13.43
C GLU A 145 -24.15 -10.55 12.44
N ASP A 146 -23.56 -11.72 12.67
CA ASP A 146 -22.63 -12.37 11.72
C ASP A 146 -23.29 -12.76 10.38
N GLN A 147 -24.62 -12.61 10.25
CA GLN A 147 -25.36 -12.89 9.02
C GLN A 147 -25.65 -11.65 8.15
N ILE A 148 -25.34 -10.43 8.63
CA ILE A 148 -25.53 -9.20 7.83
C ILE A 148 -24.26 -8.95 7.00
N PRO A 149 -24.34 -8.87 5.66
CA PRO A 149 -23.18 -8.55 4.83
C PRO A 149 -22.57 -7.21 5.25
N LYS A 150 -21.33 -7.23 5.75
CA LYS A 150 -20.60 -5.99 6.07
C LYS A 150 -20.46 -5.14 4.79
N PRO A 151 -20.72 -3.83 4.85
CA PRO A 151 -20.66 -2.97 3.68
C PRO A 151 -19.24 -2.85 3.15
N PHE A 152 -19.08 -2.98 1.83
CA PHE A 152 -17.82 -2.76 1.13
C PHE A 152 -17.72 -1.29 0.63
N PRO A 153 -16.53 -0.65 0.67
CA PRO A 153 -15.30 -1.12 1.30
C PRO A 153 -15.40 -1.17 2.83
N PRO A 154 -14.65 -2.05 3.50
CA PRO A 154 -14.49 -2.01 4.95
C PRO A 154 -13.83 -0.70 5.42
N ILE A 155 -14.23 -0.25 6.61
CA ILE A 155 -13.65 0.90 7.31
C ILE A 155 -13.21 0.41 8.69
N TRP A 156 -12.00 0.79 9.12
CA TRP A 156 -11.44 0.42 10.42
C TRP A 156 -10.97 1.64 11.19
N GLY A 157 -11.00 1.56 12.52
CA GLY A 157 -10.52 2.61 13.43
C GLY A 157 -11.45 3.81 13.50
N ASN A 158 -12.68 3.68 13.02
CA ASN A 158 -13.71 4.71 13.08
C ASN A 158 -14.60 4.59 14.33
N SER A 159 -14.37 3.60 15.19
CA SER A 159 -15.01 3.49 16.51
C SER A 159 -14.05 3.97 17.62
N THR A 160 -14.61 4.20 18.81
CA THR A 160 -13.82 4.55 20.01
C THR A 160 -13.12 3.35 20.64
N THR A 161 -13.49 2.12 20.23
CA THR A 161 -13.01 0.87 20.83
C THR A 161 -11.97 0.14 19.97
N ASP A 162 -11.76 0.58 18.72
CA ASP A 162 -10.91 -0.09 17.73
C ASP A 162 -9.78 0.83 17.23
N GLY A 163 -9.36 1.78 18.06
CA GLY A 163 -8.33 2.75 17.73
C GLY A 163 -7.06 2.10 17.17
N ILE A 164 -6.63 2.56 16.00
CA ILE A 164 -5.46 2.01 15.29
C ILE A 164 -4.28 2.96 15.43
N CYS A 165 -3.12 2.41 15.80
CA CYS A 165 -1.89 3.17 15.91
C CYS A 165 -1.16 3.30 14.56
N PRO A 166 -0.30 4.32 14.37
CA PRO A 166 0.70 4.36 13.31
C PRO A 166 1.52 3.07 13.22
N ALA A 167 1.96 2.68 12.01
CA ALA A 167 2.84 1.51 11.83
C ALA A 167 4.31 1.96 11.69
N PRO A 168 5.13 1.92 12.76
CA PRO A 168 6.55 2.31 12.72
C PRO A 168 7.43 1.16 12.23
N LYS A 169 7.11 0.62 11.06
CA LYS A 169 7.74 -0.56 10.46
C LYS A 169 8.00 -0.23 9.00
N VAL A 170 9.22 -0.39 8.50
CA VAL A 170 9.52 -0.14 7.08
C VAL A 170 8.92 -1.26 6.22
N HIS A 171 7.95 -0.93 5.37
CA HIS A 171 7.23 -1.91 4.56
C HIS A 171 6.67 -1.33 3.24
N LEU A 172 6.27 -2.22 2.36
CA LEU A 172 5.35 -2.02 1.23
C LEU A 172 4.28 -3.11 1.32
N ASP A 173 3.00 -2.73 1.32
CA ASP A 173 1.89 -3.67 1.51
C ASP A 173 1.81 -4.75 0.43
N LEU A 174 2.20 -4.44 -0.80
CA LEU A 174 2.00 -5.34 -1.94
C LEU A 174 3.27 -5.46 -2.77
N SER A 175 3.75 -6.70 -2.92
CA SER A 175 4.66 -7.07 -4.00
C SER A 175 3.88 -7.18 -5.31
N PRO A 176 4.55 -7.30 -6.47
CA PRO A 176 3.85 -7.57 -7.72
C PRO A 176 3.00 -8.85 -7.69
N LYS A 177 3.42 -9.87 -6.94
CA LYS A 177 2.60 -11.07 -6.69
C LYS A 177 1.38 -10.72 -5.85
N GLY A 178 1.57 -10.01 -4.73
CA GLY A 178 0.48 -9.58 -3.85
C GLY A 178 -0.57 -8.75 -4.57
N ALA A 179 -0.17 -7.79 -5.40
CA ALA A 179 -1.08 -6.95 -6.17
C ALA A 179 -1.94 -7.75 -7.16
N ARG A 180 -1.35 -8.73 -7.85
CA ARG A 180 -2.07 -9.61 -8.79
C ARG A 180 -3.03 -10.56 -8.09
N TYR A 181 -2.69 -11.00 -6.88
CA TYR A 181 -3.61 -11.78 -6.04
C TYR A 181 -4.73 -10.90 -5.50
N HIS A 182 -4.43 -9.66 -5.07
CA HIS A 182 -5.42 -8.71 -4.56
C HIS A 182 -6.54 -8.45 -5.58
N ILE A 183 -6.21 -8.16 -6.83
CA ILE A 183 -7.23 -7.94 -7.86
C ILE A 183 -8.06 -9.20 -8.20
N ARG A 184 -7.60 -10.41 -7.84
CA ARG A 184 -8.29 -11.67 -8.13
C ARG A 184 -9.09 -12.22 -6.94
N LYS A 185 -8.65 -11.95 -5.72
CA LYS A 185 -9.12 -12.64 -4.50
C LYS A 185 -9.79 -11.73 -3.48
N TYR A 186 -9.43 -10.45 -3.45
CA TYR A 186 -9.83 -9.57 -2.34
C TYR A 186 -11.34 -9.32 -2.27
N HIS A 187 -11.92 -8.73 -3.32
CA HIS A 187 -13.34 -8.41 -3.36
C HIS A 187 -13.89 -8.38 -4.79
N ARG A 188 -15.15 -8.80 -4.99
CA ARG A 188 -15.78 -8.87 -6.32
C ARG A 188 -15.79 -7.56 -7.09
N GLU A 189 -15.90 -6.42 -6.41
CA GLU A 189 -15.92 -5.12 -7.08
C GLU A 189 -14.55 -4.77 -7.68
N VAL A 190 -13.46 -5.08 -6.96
CA VAL A 190 -12.09 -4.91 -7.46
C VAL A 190 -11.84 -5.87 -8.62
N ALA A 191 -12.21 -7.16 -8.46
CA ALA A 191 -12.02 -8.17 -9.50
C ALA A 191 -12.81 -7.88 -10.78
N SER A 192 -14.05 -7.40 -10.64
CA SER A 192 -14.88 -7.01 -11.78
C SER A 192 -14.30 -5.80 -12.51
N ALA A 193 -13.80 -4.79 -11.79
CA ALA A 193 -13.12 -3.65 -12.41
C ALA A 193 -11.80 -4.04 -13.08
N ALA A 194 -11.12 -5.07 -12.57
CA ALA A 194 -9.87 -5.62 -13.09
C ALA A 194 -10.05 -6.66 -14.21
N GLU A 195 -11.28 -6.94 -14.66
CA GLU A 195 -11.58 -8.04 -15.59
C GLU A 195 -10.68 -8.05 -16.84
N ARG A 196 -10.47 -6.88 -17.45
CA ARG A 196 -9.63 -6.77 -18.67
C ARG A 196 -8.16 -7.09 -18.39
N VAL A 197 -7.65 -6.67 -17.23
CA VAL A 197 -6.29 -6.96 -16.77
C VAL A 197 -6.15 -8.46 -16.54
N ILE A 198 -7.05 -9.04 -15.73
CA ILE A 198 -7.02 -10.46 -15.37
C ILE A 198 -7.12 -11.34 -16.61
N LYS A 199 -8.00 -11.01 -17.57
CA LYS A 199 -8.11 -11.75 -18.83
C LYS A 199 -6.83 -11.69 -19.67
N ALA A 200 -6.19 -10.53 -19.76
CA ALA A 200 -4.95 -10.36 -20.51
C ALA A 200 -3.78 -11.12 -19.85
N GLU A 201 -3.61 -11.00 -18.54
CA GLU A 201 -2.59 -11.76 -17.79
C GLU A 201 -2.83 -13.27 -17.90
N ASN A 202 -4.06 -13.73 -17.71
CA ASN A 202 -4.37 -15.15 -17.77
C ASN A 202 -4.05 -15.76 -19.14
N ARG A 203 -4.32 -15.04 -20.25
CA ARG A 203 -3.98 -15.50 -21.60
C ARG A 203 -2.48 -15.73 -21.78
N LEU A 204 -1.65 -14.84 -21.21
CA LEU A 204 -0.19 -14.95 -21.26
C LEU A 204 0.29 -16.13 -20.40
N LEU A 205 -0.22 -16.25 -19.18
CA LEU A 205 0.11 -17.37 -18.29
C LEU A 205 -0.26 -18.72 -18.92
N GLU A 206 -1.42 -18.82 -19.57
CA GLU A 206 -1.85 -20.03 -20.30
C GLU A 206 -0.96 -20.37 -21.50
N SER A 207 -0.31 -19.37 -22.09
CA SER A 207 0.70 -19.57 -23.15
C SER A 207 2.09 -19.93 -22.63
N GLY A 208 2.28 -19.99 -21.30
CA GLY A 208 3.54 -20.38 -20.64
C GLY A 208 4.42 -19.21 -20.18
N VAL A 209 3.95 -17.96 -20.32
CA VAL A 209 4.64 -16.78 -19.74
C VAL A 209 4.66 -16.93 -18.22
N GLN A 210 5.79 -16.64 -17.58
CA GLN A 210 5.91 -16.70 -16.13
C GLN A 210 5.32 -15.45 -15.47
N TRP A 211 4.85 -15.57 -14.23
CA TRP A 211 4.28 -14.43 -13.48
C TRP A 211 5.24 -13.24 -13.40
N ASP A 212 6.52 -13.52 -13.13
CA ASP A 212 7.56 -12.48 -13.03
C ASP A 212 7.82 -11.80 -14.38
N ASP A 213 7.49 -12.46 -15.50
CA ASP A 213 7.72 -11.96 -16.86
C ASP A 213 6.52 -11.18 -17.43
N LEU A 214 5.36 -11.17 -16.75
CA LEU A 214 4.19 -10.39 -17.19
C LEU A 214 4.50 -8.90 -17.38
N LYS A 215 5.45 -8.37 -16.60
CA LYS A 215 5.95 -6.98 -16.68
C LYS A 215 6.45 -6.60 -18.08
N ASP A 216 6.92 -7.58 -18.85
CA ASP A 216 7.49 -7.38 -20.17
C ASP A 216 6.41 -7.27 -21.27
N PHE A 217 5.14 -7.54 -20.92
CA PHE A 217 3.99 -7.54 -21.86
C PHE A 217 3.02 -6.37 -21.66
N TYR A 218 3.29 -5.45 -20.73
CA TYR A 218 2.35 -4.37 -20.41
C TYR A 218 2.12 -3.38 -21.56
N ARG A 219 3.12 -3.17 -22.42
CA ARG A 219 3.01 -2.25 -23.57
C ARG A 219 2.67 -2.94 -24.89
N GLY A 220 2.41 -4.25 -24.86
CA GLY A 220 2.28 -5.09 -26.06
C GLY A 220 3.62 -5.36 -26.73
N GLU A 221 3.78 -6.51 -27.39
CA GLU A 221 5.04 -6.87 -28.07
C GLU A 221 5.17 -6.23 -29.45
N GLN A 222 4.03 -5.91 -30.09
CA GLN A 222 3.96 -5.41 -31.46
C GLN A 222 3.04 -4.21 -31.57
N LYS A 223 3.27 -3.39 -32.60
CA LYS A 223 2.42 -2.23 -32.91
C LYS A 223 0.99 -2.71 -33.24
N GLY A 224 0.05 -2.45 -32.34
CA GLY A 224 -1.34 -2.88 -32.45
C GLY A 224 -1.76 -3.98 -31.47
N ASP A 225 -0.85 -4.49 -30.65
CA ASP A 225 -1.18 -5.27 -29.46
C ASP A 225 -1.48 -4.32 -28.28
N ASP A 226 -2.67 -4.45 -27.69
CA ASP A 226 -3.11 -3.61 -26.57
C ASP A 226 -2.35 -3.94 -25.26
N GLY A 227 -1.56 -5.02 -25.23
CA GLY A 227 -0.81 -5.45 -24.05
C GLY A 227 -1.72 -5.80 -22.86
N ILE A 228 -1.17 -5.70 -21.65
CA ILE A 228 -1.95 -5.80 -20.42
C ILE A 228 -2.38 -4.38 -20.00
N PRO A 229 -3.70 -4.12 -19.84
CA PRO A 229 -4.17 -2.80 -19.41
C PRO A 229 -3.50 -2.33 -18.12
N ARG A 230 -3.30 -1.01 -17.99
CA ARG A 230 -2.71 -0.42 -16.79
C ARG A 230 -3.67 -0.55 -15.61
N PHE A 231 -3.12 -0.93 -14.46
CA PHE A 231 -3.78 -0.80 -13.17
C PHE A 231 -2.78 -0.41 -12.09
N ALA A 232 -3.27 0.26 -11.06
CA ALA A 232 -2.49 0.65 -9.90
C ALA A 232 -3.32 0.54 -8.63
N LEU A 233 -2.66 0.25 -7.53
CA LEU A 233 -3.21 0.22 -6.19
C LEU A 233 -2.61 1.38 -5.42
N PHE A 234 -3.46 2.24 -4.88
CA PHE A 234 -3.05 3.46 -4.19
C PHE A 234 -3.48 3.44 -2.73
N SER A 235 -2.71 4.13 -1.90
CA SER A 235 -3.05 4.59 -0.56
C SER A 235 -3.13 6.12 -0.60
N ILE A 236 -4.30 6.66 -0.31
CA ILE A 236 -4.55 8.11 -0.25
C ILE A 236 -4.57 8.51 1.21
N TRP A 237 -3.51 9.16 1.65
CA TRP A 237 -3.26 9.43 3.05
C TRP A 237 -3.50 10.90 3.36
N ARG A 238 -4.38 11.16 4.33
CA ARG A 238 -4.75 12.50 4.79
C ARG A 238 -4.61 12.58 6.31
N PRO A 239 -3.91 13.60 6.85
CA PRO A 239 -3.99 13.87 8.27
C PRO A 239 -5.29 14.60 8.62
N LEU A 240 -5.86 14.34 9.80
CA LEU A 240 -7.09 14.98 10.28
C LEU A 240 -6.82 16.25 11.10
N LYS A 241 -5.56 16.45 11.50
CA LYS A 241 -5.03 17.64 12.17
C LYS A 241 -3.55 17.83 11.80
N THR A 242 -2.96 18.96 12.13
CA THR A 242 -1.54 19.20 11.87
C THR A 242 -0.68 18.10 12.49
N VAL A 243 0.17 17.46 11.69
CA VAL A 243 1.05 16.39 12.14
C VAL A 243 2.27 16.98 12.87
N ARG A 244 2.36 16.75 14.18
CA ARG A 244 3.51 17.16 15.01
C ARG A 244 4.33 15.98 15.54
N ARG A 245 3.76 14.77 15.45
CA ARG A 245 4.31 13.57 16.03
C ARG A 245 3.98 12.36 15.16
N ASP A 246 4.95 11.46 15.09
CA ASP A 246 4.91 10.21 14.36
C ASP A 246 4.49 10.45 12.89
N PRO A 247 5.18 11.30 12.10
CA PRO A 247 4.85 11.56 10.69
C PRO A 247 4.96 10.32 9.80
N LEU A 248 4.41 10.41 8.57
CA LEU A 248 4.53 9.37 7.55
C LEU A 248 5.68 9.71 6.61
N ALA A 249 6.61 8.78 6.45
CA ALA A 249 7.68 8.87 5.46
C ALA A 249 7.43 7.92 4.30
N LEU A 250 7.88 8.34 3.11
CA LEU A 250 7.75 7.64 1.85
C LEU A 250 9.12 7.53 1.18
N SER A 251 9.33 6.46 0.44
CA SER A 251 10.49 6.31 -0.42
C SER A 251 10.17 5.45 -1.63
N SER A 252 10.78 5.82 -2.76
CA SER A 252 10.63 5.06 -4.00
C SER A 252 11.24 3.69 -3.83
N CYS A 253 10.54 2.64 -4.24
CA CYS A 253 11.12 1.30 -4.30
C CYS A 253 12.43 1.25 -5.12
N ALA A 254 12.59 2.12 -6.13
CA ALA A 254 13.81 2.17 -6.93
C ALA A 254 15.05 2.69 -6.16
N SER A 255 14.91 3.19 -4.93
CA SER A 255 16.02 3.63 -4.08
C SER A 255 16.56 2.54 -3.15
N PHE A 256 15.89 1.39 -3.07
CA PHE A 256 16.27 0.26 -2.22
C PHE A 256 17.06 -0.77 -3.04
N PRO A 257 18.30 -1.12 -2.63
CA PRO A 257 19.01 -2.21 -3.27
C PRO A 257 18.22 -3.52 -3.22
N GLU A 258 18.33 -4.35 -4.25
CA GLU A 258 17.64 -5.65 -4.33
C GLU A 258 17.90 -6.51 -3.07
N SER A 259 19.11 -6.46 -2.53
CA SER A 259 19.51 -7.20 -1.33
C SER A 259 18.82 -6.77 -0.04
N ASP A 260 18.10 -5.65 -0.07
CA ASP A 260 17.45 -5.06 1.09
C ASP A 260 15.96 -5.40 1.13
N TYR A 261 15.38 -5.87 0.02
CA TYR A 261 14.02 -6.38 -0.01
C TYR A 261 13.89 -7.72 0.70
N VAL A 262 12.84 -7.85 1.50
CA VAL A 262 12.46 -9.10 2.17
C VAL A 262 10.99 -9.38 1.85
N PRO A 263 10.69 -10.41 1.03
CA PRO A 263 9.31 -10.84 0.81
C PRO A 263 8.64 -11.21 2.14
N ASP A 264 7.41 -10.73 2.34
CA ASP A 264 6.61 -10.98 3.53
C ASP A 264 5.28 -11.59 3.12
N ASP A 265 5.08 -12.86 3.46
CA ASP A 265 3.85 -13.57 3.16
C ASP A 265 2.77 -13.17 4.17
N GLN A 266 1.69 -12.60 3.65
CA GLN A 266 0.60 -11.98 4.41
C GLN A 266 -0.70 -12.76 4.23
N VAL A 267 -1.63 -12.58 5.16
CA VAL A 267 -2.99 -13.14 5.06
C VAL A 267 -3.97 -11.98 4.85
N GLU A 268 -4.81 -12.11 3.84
CA GLU A 268 -5.79 -11.12 3.42
C GLU A 268 -7.19 -11.77 3.37
N PRO A 269 -8.29 -11.03 3.57
CA PRO A 269 -9.62 -11.61 3.46
C PRO A 269 -9.96 -11.85 1.99
N MET A 270 -10.81 -12.85 1.76
CA MET A 270 -11.21 -13.26 0.42
C MET A 270 -12.72 -13.19 0.25
N ASP A 271 -13.17 -12.64 -0.89
CA ASP A 271 -14.57 -12.77 -1.31
C ASP A 271 -14.77 -14.05 -2.12
N SER A 272 -15.44 -15.04 -1.53
CA SER A 272 -15.74 -16.32 -2.17
C SER A 272 -16.76 -16.21 -3.31
N HIS A 273 -17.41 -15.05 -3.50
CA HIS A 273 -18.39 -14.81 -4.55
C HIS A 273 -17.77 -14.30 -5.86
N ILE A 274 -16.45 -14.14 -5.92
CA ILE A 274 -15.77 -13.71 -7.15
C ILE A 274 -15.94 -14.80 -8.23
N PRO A 275 -16.39 -14.46 -9.45
CA PRO A 275 -16.51 -15.44 -10.53
C PRO A 275 -15.20 -16.20 -10.78
N ALA A 276 -15.28 -17.53 -10.94
CA ALA A 276 -14.09 -18.40 -11.05
C ALA A 276 -13.08 -17.95 -12.13
N HIS A 277 -13.56 -17.43 -13.26
CA HIS A 277 -12.69 -16.95 -14.34
C HIS A 277 -11.89 -15.68 -13.98
N LEU A 278 -12.32 -14.93 -12.96
CA LEU A 278 -11.64 -13.76 -12.40
C LEU A 278 -10.78 -14.11 -11.19
N SER A 279 -11.19 -15.10 -10.39
CA SER A 279 -10.47 -15.49 -9.17
C SER A 279 -9.38 -16.54 -9.39
N ARG A 280 -9.27 -17.13 -10.59
CA ARG A 280 -8.27 -18.16 -10.87
C ARG A 280 -6.82 -17.66 -10.77
N ILE A 281 -5.97 -18.49 -10.19
CA ILE A 281 -4.51 -18.37 -10.21
C ILE A 281 -3.99 -19.49 -11.11
N ILE A 282 -3.15 -19.13 -12.09
CA ILE A 282 -2.65 -20.05 -13.12
C ILE A 282 -1.18 -20.34 -12.85
N ASP A 283 -0.80 -21.61 -12.82
CA ASP A 283 0.62 -22.00 -12.81
C ASP A 283 1.06 -22.36 -14.24
N PRO A 284 1.92 -21.54 -14.86
CA PRO A 284 2.41 -21.79 -16.22
C PRO A 284 3.27 -23.06 -16.35
N ASN A 285 3.73 -23.63 -15.23
CA ASN A 285 4.57 -24.84 -15.22
C ASN A 285 3.76 -26.14 -15.02
N ALA A 286 2.44 -26.04 -14.84
CA ALA A 286 1.57 -27.16 -14.61
C ALA A 286 1.55 -28.15 -15.80
N PRO A 287 1.81 -29.46 -15.60
CA PRO A 287 1.94 -30.45 -16.69
C PRO A 287 0.64 -30.70 -17.47
N ASN A 288 -0.52 -30.34 -16.90
CA ASN A 288 -1.79 -30.29 -17.60
C ASN A 288 -2.56 -29.08 -17.08
N LEU A 289 -2.50 -27.95 -17.80
CA LEU A 289 -3.05 -26.67 -17.37
C LEU A 289 -4.48 -26.78 -16.83
N ASN A 290 -5.33 -27.66 -17.35
CA ASN A 290 -6.69 -27.80 -16.80
C ASN A 290 -6.72 -28.58 -15.47
N ALA A 291 -6.15 -29.79 -15.42
CA ALA A 291 -6.24 -30.66 -14.24
C ALA A 291 -5.29 -30.26 -13.10
N ALA A 292 -4.12 -29.69 -13.42
CA ALA A 292 -3.15 -29.24 -12.43
C ALA A 292 -3.45 -27.82 -11.93
N ASN A 293 -4.06 -26.93 -12.74
CA ASN A 293 -4.66 -25.71 -12.16
C ASN A 293 -5.82 -26.08 -11.23
N GLU A 294 -6.68 -27.05 -11.57
CA GLU A 294 -7.72 -27.53 -10.64
C GLU A 294 -7.14 -28.08 -9.32
N GLN A 295 -6.00 -28.78 -9.35
CA GLN A 295 -5.34 -29.34 -8.17
C GLN A 295 -4.58 -28.28 -7.33
N GLN A 296 -3.96 -27.29 -7.96
CA GLN A 296 -3.26 -26.20 -7.26
C GLN A 296 -4.23 -25.12 -6.76
N VAL A 297 -5.35 -24.93 -7.47
CA VAL A 297 -6.54 -24.27 -6.93
C VAL A 297 -7.00 -24.98 -5.66
N ARG A 298 -6.90 -26.32 -5.53
CA ARG A 298 -7.23 -27.02 -4.26
C ARG A 298 -6.25 -26.72 -3.13
N ASP A 299 -4.95 -26.61 -3.39
CA ASP A 299 -3.95 -26.28 -2.35
C ASP A 299 -4.05 -24.80 -1.90
N VAL A 300 -4.38 -23.88 -2.83
CA VAL A 300 -4.78 -22.51 -2.50
C VAL A 300 -6.13 -22.53 -1.75
N ALA A 301 -7.07 -23.40 -2.15
CA ALA A 301 -8.40 -23.53 -1.54
C ALA A 301 -8.37 -23.97 -0.07
N LEU A 302 -7.35 -24.71 0.38
CA LEU A 302 -7.18 -25.05 1.80
C LEU A 302 -7.04 -23.81 2.70
N HIS A 303 -6.60 -22.66 2.17
CA HIS A 303 -6.64 -21.37 2.87
C HIS A 303 -7.95 -20.59 2.62
N GLU A 304 -8.57 -20.78 1.45
CA GLU A 304 -9.86 -20.18 1.07
C GLU A 304 -11.03 -20.67 1.91
N GLU A 305 -10.98 -21.90 2.42
CA GLU A 305 -12.01 -22.48 3.32
C GLU A 305 -12.24 -21.65 4.60
N ASN A 306 -11.25 -20.85 5.02
CA ASN A 306 -11.37 -19.92 6.15
C ASN A 306 -11.74 -18.48 5.74
N GLY A 307 -12.09 -18.23 4.48
CA GLY A 307 -12.42 -16.90 3.97
C GLY A 307 -11.22 -15.97 3.81
N THR A 308 -10.00 -16.53 3.66
CA THR A 308 -8.75 -15.77 3.52
C THR A 308 -7.91 -16.28 2.36
N TYR A 309 -6.96 -15.47 1.87
CA TYR A 309 -5.96 -15.89 0.90
C TYR A 309 -4.56 -15.40 1.29
N GLN A 310 -3.52 -16.11 0.81
CA GLN A 310 -2.15 -15.68 0.99
C GLN A 310 -1.79 -14.57 -0.02
N SER A 311 -1.43 -13.41 0.49
CA SER A 311 -0.86 -12.29 -0.25
C SER A 311 0.64 -12.19 0.01
N GLN A 312 1.30 -11.18 -0.58
CA GLN A 312 2.70 -10.90 -0.31
C GLN A 312 2.97 -9.39 -0.39
N GLY A 313 3.70 -8.87 0.60
CA GLY A 313 4.28 -7.54 0.60
C GLY A 313 5.81 -7.59 0.59
N TYR A 314 6.43 -6.44 0.84
CA TYR A 314 7.85 -6.35 1.15
C TYR A 314 8.09 -5.68 2.50
N LEU A 315 9.06 -6.21 3.23
CA LEU A 315 9.75 -5.55 4.32
C LEU A 315 11.15 -5.18 3.83
N ALA A 316 11.90 -4.45 4.66
CA ALA A 316 13.25 -4.05 4.29
C ALA A 316 14.27 -4.30 5.41
N TYR A 317 15.49 -4.65 5.01
CA TYR A 317 16.69 -4.49 5.85
C TYR A 317 17.20 -3.06 5.81
N GLY A 318 17.91 -2.61 6.86
CA GLY A 318 18.51 -1.27 6.90
C GLY A 318 19.62 -1.10 5.86
N PRO A 319 19.82 0.13 5.34
CA PRO A 319 20.78 0.39 4.26
C PRO A 319 22.22 0.10 4.72
N ARG A 320 23.09 -0.26 3.77
CA ARG A 320 24.51 -0.60 4.02
C ARG A 320 25.51 0.42 3.48
N ASP A 321 25.04 1.41 2.74
CA ASP A 321 25.93 2.40 2.17
C ASP A 321 26.48 3.32 3.26
N GLU A 322 27.79 3.57 3.19
CA GLU A 322 28.50 4.42 4.16
C GLU A 322 27.97 5.86 4.16
N GLU A 323 27.42 6.29 3.02
CA GLU A 323 26.87 7.63 2.81
C GLU A 323 25.43 7.80 3.35
N GLN A 324 24.75 6.71 3.72
CA GLN A 324 23.34 6.70 4.18
C GLN A 324 22.36 7.42 3.23
N LYS A 325 22.63 7.35 1.93
CA LYS A 325 21.82 7.88 0.83
C LYS A 325 20.86 6.84 0.25
N ALA A 326 21.10 5.54 0.49
CA ALA A 326 20.13 4.53 0.08
C ALA A 326 18.80 4.71 0.82
N HIS A 327 17.72 4.24 0.21
CA HIS A 327 16.35 4.38 0.68
C HIS A 327 15.77 5.80 0.64
N ASP A 328 16.50 6.82 0.19
CA ASP A 328 16.04 8.18 -0.16
C ASP A 328 14.67 8.59 0.41
N TRP A 329 14.63 8.87 1.72
CA TRP A 329 13.38 9.06 2.46
C TRP A 329 12.84 10.48 2.35
N HIS A 330 11.52 10.57 2.24
CA HIS A 330 10.77 11.80 2.07
C HIS A 330 9.63 11.93 3.07
N PHE A 331 9.29 13.14 3.49
CA PHE A 331 8.15 13.42 4.35
C PHE A 331 7.60 14.84 4.11
N ILE A 332 6.56 15.25 4.82
CA ILE A 332 6.08 16.64 4.83
C ILE A 332 6.13 17.17 6.26
N SER A 333 6.89 18.25 6.49
CA SER A 333 6.97 18.88 7.81
C SER A 333 5.67 19.61 8.20
N GLU A 334 5.23 19.44 9.45
CA GLU A 334 3.98 20.02 9.95
C GLU A 334 2.80 19.83 8.97
N GLN A 335 2.65 18.62 8.44
CA GLN A 335 1.70 18.31 7.39
C GLN A 335 0.28 18.71 7.81
N GLN A 336 -0.39 19.53 7.00
CA GLN A 336 -1.72 20.04 7.29
C GLN A 336 -2.80 19.10 6.75
N PRO A 337 -4.05 19.18 7.25
CA PRO A 337 -5.14 18.34 6.75
C PRO A 337 -5.41 18.44 5.25
N SER A 338 -5.03 19.57 4.62
CA SER A 338 -5.10 19.76 3.17
C SER A 338 -3.99 19.06 2.39
N ASP A 339 -2.95 18.57 3.04
CA ASP A 339 -1.70 18.12 2.41
C ASP A 339 -1.79 16.61 2.22
N VAL A 340 -2.41 16.21 1.13
CA VAL A 340 -2.74 14.80 0.87
C VAL A 340 -1.60 14.13 0.14
N LEU A 341 -1.19 12.96 0.65
CA LEU A 341 -0.25 12.07 -0.02
C LEU A 341 -1.01 11.08 -0.88
N ILE A 342 -0.50 10.87 -2.09
CA ILE A 342 -0.99 9.85 -3.03
C ILE A 342 0.16 8.88 -3.20
N ILE A 343 -0.01 7.66 -2.69
CA ILE A 343 1.06 6.68 -2.51
C ILE A 343 0.70 5.46 -3.36
N GLN A 344 1.59 4.99 -4.21
CA GLN A 344 1.43 3.71 -4.91
C GLN A 344 1.80 2.58 -3.98
N LEU A 345 0.84 1.69 -3.72
CA LEU A 345 1.11 0.37 -3.16
C LEU A 345 1.58 -0.57 -4.27
N PHE A 346 1.10 -0.36 -5.50
CA PHE A 346 1.56 -1.03 -6.70
C PHE A 346 1.16 -0.24 -7.96
N ASP A 347 1.96 -0.27 -9.02
CA ASP A 347 1.58 0.20 -10.36
C ASP A 347 2.29 -0.66 -11.40
N ASN A 348 1.52 -1.32 -12.25
CA ASN A 348 2.09 -2.21 -13.25
C ASN A 348 2.92 -1.42 -14.29
N GLU A 349 2.56 -0.18 -14.62
CA GLU A 349 3.40 0.64 -15.49
C GLU A 349 4.75 0.94 -14.84
N MET A 350 4.78 1.18 -13.52
CA MET A 350 6.03 1.37 -12.77
C MET A 350 6.87 0.10 -12.74
N GLU A 351 6.26 -1.05 -12.43
CA GLU A 351 6.92 -2.36 -12.46
C GLU A 351 7.58 -2.65 -13.83
N ALA A 352 6.96 -2.20 -14.92
CA ALA A 352 7.51 -2.39 -16.27
C ALA A 352 8.91 -1.79 -16.44
N HIS A 353 9.20 -0.63 -15.82
CA HIS A 353 10.41 0.15 -16.11
C HIS A 353 11.33 0.41 -14.90
N ALA A 354 10.79 0.46 -13.68
CA ALA A 354 11.59 0.67 -12.48
C ALA A 354 12.22 -0.64 -12.01
N ARG A 355 13.47 -0.55 -11.54
CA ARG A 355 14.26 -1.70 -11.08
C ARG A 355 14.97 -1.35 -9.78
N ALA A 356 15.11 -2.34 -8.90
CA ALA A 356 15.95 -2.20 -7.71
C ALA A 356 17.43 -2.09 -8.12
N PRO A 357 18.26 -1.23 -7.50
CA PRO A 357 19.69 -1.21 -7.72
C PRO A 357 20.38 -2.48 -7.21
N GLN A 358 21.51 -2.86 -7.80
CA GLN A 358 22.40 -3.87 -7.22
C GLN A 358 23.33 -3.22 -6.19
N ALA A 359 23.43 -3.82 -5.00
CA ALA A 359 24.28 -3.29 -3.95
C ALA A 359 25.76 -3.23 -4.38
N GLY A 360 26.42 -2.08 -4.21
CA GLY A 360 27.84 -1.89 -4.51
C GLY A 360 28.20 -1.87 -6.01
N VAL A 361 27.21 -1.87 -6.91
CA VAL A 361 27.41 -1.81 -8.36
C VAL A 361 26.49 -0.74 -8.93
N HIS A 362 26.97 0.13 -9.82
CA HIS A 362 26.13 1.08 -10.56
C HIS A 362 25.31 0.37 -11.68
N LYS A 363 24.60 -0.70 -11.33
CA LYS A 363 23.79 -1.50 -12.23
C LYS A 363 22.43 -1.79 -11.60
N MET A 364 21.38 -1.79 -12.42
CA MET A 364 20.05 -2.20 -12.01
C MET A 364 19.93 -3.72 -12.00
N SER A 365 19.14 -4.26 -11.07
CA SER A 365 18.76 -5.67 -11.05
C SER A 365 17.63 -5.97 -12.02
N ASN A 366 17.24 -7.25 -12.08
CA ASN A 366 16.06 -7.69 -12.84
C ASN A 366 14.76 -7.59 -12.03
N LEU A 367 14.84 -7.27 -10.73
CA LEU A 367 13.66 -7.15 -9.88
C LEU A 367 12.85 -5.92 -10.29
N GLY A 368 11.72 -6.18 -10.94
CA GLY A 368 10.70 -5.17 -11.23
C GLY A 368 10.10 -4.66 -9.92
N VAL A 369 10.09 -3.35 -9.73
CA VAL A 369 9.52 -2.73 -8.53
C VAL A 369 8.46 -1.70 -8.95
N GLY A 370 7.38 -1.61 -8.19
CA GLY A 370 6.32 -0.64 -8.43
C GLY A 370 5.60 -0.32 -7.14
N GLY A 371 5.76 0.90 -6.66
CA GLY A 371 5.22 1.33 -5.37
C GLY A 371 6.16 2.25 -4.59
N ALA A 372 5.75 2.56 -3.36
CA ALA A 372 6.49 3.37 -2.42
C ALA A 372 6.55 2.69 -1.03
N ILE A 373 7.77 2.34 -0.61
CA ILE A 373 8.03 1.86 0.74
C ILE A 373 7.75 3.00 1.71
N HIS A 374 7.08 2.70 2.82
CA HIS A 374 6.66 3.71 3.77
C HIS A 374 6.76 3.22 5.21
N SER A 375 6.76 4.18 6.14
CA SER A 375 6.80 3.93 7.57
C SER A 375 6.28 5.15 8.32
N ALA A 376 5.56 4.94 9.42
CA ALA A 376 5.58 5.94 10.47
C ALA A 376 7.01 6.01 11.04
N PHE A 377 7.47 7.17 11.44
CA PHE A 377 8.84 7.32 11.95
C PHE A 377 8.87 8.36 13.05
N LYS A 378 9.93 8.32 13.87
CA LYS A 378 10.19 9.37 14.85
C LYS A 378 11.11 10.40 14.23
N LEU A 379 10.62 11.62 14.06
CA LEU A 379 11.42 12.74 13.56
C LEU A 379 12.44 13.17 14.63
N ASP A 380 13.66 13.49 14.22
CA ASP A 380 14.66 14.02 15.14
C ASP A 380 14.19 15.34 15.77
N GLY A 381 14.40 15.49 17.07
CA GLY A 381 13.85 16.62 17.84
C GLY A 381 12.31 16.60 18.04
N GLN A 382 11.60 15.55 17.63
CA GLN A 382 10.15 15.43 17.88
C GLN A 382 9.84 15.49 19.38
N ASP A 383 8.89 16.35 19.74
CA ASP A 383 8.34 16.39 21.10
C ASP A 383 7.47 15.16 21.36
N ILE A 384 7.93 14.29 22.26
CA ILE A 384 7.22 13.05 22.64
C ILE A 384 5.91 13.32 23.40
N LEU A 385 5.73 14.52 23.94
CA LEU A 385 4.52 14.93 24.65
C LEU A 385 3.49 15.56 23.71
N SER A 386 3.85 15.83 22.45
CA SER A 386 2.90 16.26 21.44
C SER A 386 1.83 15.18 21.22
N GLU A 387 0.64 15.67 20.86
CA GLU A 387 -0.51 14.81 20.53
C GLU A 387 -0.16 13.83 19.41
N ALA A 388 -0.68 12.60 19.49
CA ALA A 388 -0.57 11.64 18.40
C ALA A 388 -1.14 12.24 17.11
N ARG A 389 -0.53 11.93 15.96
CA ARG A 389 -1.18 12.25 14.68
C ARG A 389 -2.52 11.54 14.59
N GLU A 390 -3.44 12.18 13.89
CA GLU A 390 -4.68 11.55 13.46
C GLU A 390 -4.71 11.58 11.95
N SER A 391 -5.08 10.47 11.32
CA SER A 391 -5.05 10.34 9.87
C SER A 391 -6.06 9.33 9.37
N ILE A 392 -6.49 9.49 8.13
CA ILE A 392 -7.24 8.49 7.37
C ILE A 392 -6.42 8.07 6.15
N GLU A 393 -6.32 6.77 5.95
CA GLU A 393 -5.81 6.14 4.76
C GLU A 393 -6.99 5.57 3.97
N VAL A 394 -7.10 5.92 2.69
CA VAL A 394 -8.09 5.32 1.79
C VAL A 394 -7.35 4.54 0.71
N ARG A 395 -7.49 3.21 0.73
CA ARG A 395 -6.94 2.32 -0.29
C ARG A 395 -7.89 2.24 -1.47
N CYS A 396 -7.36 2.27 -2.68
CA CYS A 396 -8.16 2.14 -3.89
C CYS A 396 -7.40 1.49 -5.04
N ALA A 397 -8.16 0.86 -5.95
CA ALA A 397 -7.68 0.33 -7.21
C ALA A 397 -8.10 1.25 -8.36
N ALA A 398 -7.15 1.62 -9.22
CA ALA A 398 -7.35 2.49 -10.37
C ALA A 398 -7.10 1.74 -11.68
N PHE A 399 -7.94 1.98 -12.68
CA PHE A 399 -7.91 1.31 -13.99
C PHE A 399 -8.09 2.33 -15.13
N TRP A 400 -7.30 2.16 -16.20
CA TRP A 400 -7.30 2.99 -17.42
C TRP A 400 -7.96 2.27 -18.61
#